data_AF-A0A7K0A4Q1-F1
#
_entry.id   AF-A0A7K0A4Q1-F1
#
_cell.length_a   1.000
_cell.length_b   1.000
_cell.length_c   1.000
_cell.angle_alpha   90.00
_cell.angle_beta   90.00
_cell.angle_gamma   90.00
#
_symmetry.space_group_name_H-M   'P 1'
#
loop_
_entity.id
_entity.type
_entity.pdbx_description
1 polymer ?
#
loop_
_entity_poly.entity_id
_entity_poly.type
_entity_poly.pdbx_seq_one_letter_code
_entity_poly.pdbx_strand_id
1 'polypeptide(L)'
;MLKTRVAHGYCSRHLAADACPYANVCEQCDNYVTTAEFVPQLQAQLDDVRALRDDAEARGWDSEVARHARVIASIESHLRRLTGEHQSAPAG
;
A
#
# COMPACT_ATOMS: atom_id res chain seq x y z
N MET A 1 6.00 -19.64 -6.00
CA MET A 1 4.94 -18.60 -6.05
C MET A 1 5.43 -17.46 -6.92
N LEU A 2 4.83 -17.27 -8.11
CA LEU A 2 5.22 -16.16 -8.99
C LEU A 2 4.63 -14.88 -8.40
N LYS A 3 5.52 -13.96 -8.01
CA LYS A 3 5.15 -12.63 -7.53
C LYS A 3 4.99 -11.72 -8.75
N THR A 4 3.76 -11.39 -9.13
CA THR A 4 3.54 -10.38 -10.18
C THR A 4 3.98 -9.03 -9.64
N ARG A 5 4.90 -8.35 -10.34
CA ARG A 5 5.34 -7.01 -9.98
C ARG A 5 4.19 -6.03 -10.12
N VAL A 6 3.99 -5.21 -9.10
CA VAL A 6 3.01 -4.10 -9.08
C VAL A 6 3.70 -2.84 -8.55
N ALA A 7 2.97 -1.73 -8.46
CA ALA A 7 3.47 -0.51 -7.82
C ALA A 7 3.94 -0.82 -6.39
N HIS A 8 5.19 -0.46 -6.09
CA HIS A 8 5.80 -0.52 -4.76
C HIS A 8 5.75 -1.90 -4.06
N GLY A 9 5.52 -2.98 -4.79
CA GLY A 9 5.49 -4.33 -4.21
C GLY A 9 5.18 -5.43 -5.21
N TYR A 10 4.50 -6.46 -4.72
CA TYR A 10 4.21 -7.68 -5.42
C TYR A 10 2.79 -8.15 -5.11
N CYS A 11 2.16 -8.76 -6.10
CA CYS A 11 0.90 -9.48 -5.91
C CYS A 11 1.16 -10.94 -5.54
N SER A 12 0.56 -11.37 -4.44
CA SER A 12 0.64 -12.70 -3.87
C SER A 12 -0.56 -13.59 -4.24
N ARG A 13 -1.41 -13.11 -5.15
CA ARG A 13 -2.64 -13.79 -5.57
C ARG A 13 -2.33 -15.13 -6.22
N HIS A 14 -3.09 -16.15 -5.85
CA HIS A 14 -2.88 -17.51 -6.34
C HIS A 14 -3.22 -17.63 -7.84
N LEU A 15 -2.42 -18.40 -8.59
CA LEU A 15 -2.62 -18.58 -10.04
C LEU A 15 -3.97 -19.21 -10.40
N ALA A 16 -4.52 -20.05 -9.51
CA ALA A 16 -5.83 -20.67 -9.70
C ALA A 16 -7.01 -19.68 -9.63
N ALA A 17 -6.78 -18.43 -9.22
CA ALA A 17 -7.84 -17.43 -9.08
C ALA A 17 -8.10 -16.61 -10.36
N ASP A 18 -7.70 -17.08 -11.55
CA ASP A 18 -7.70 -16.32 -12.82
C ASP A 18 -6.90 -15.01 -12.74
N ALA A 19 -7.05 -14.10 -13.70
CA ALA A 19 -6.41 -12.77 -13.64
C ALA A 19 -7.15 -11.83 -12.68
N CYS A 20 -6.41 -10.94 -11.99
CA CYS A 20 -7.04 -9.89 -11.19
C CYS A 20 -7.73 -8.88 -12.13
N PRO A 21 -9.03 -8.54 -11.93
CA PRO A 21 -9.71 -7.56 -12.78
C PRO A 21 -9.28 -6.12 -12.47
N TYR A 22 -8.60 -5.89 -11.34
CA TYR A 22 -8.13 -4.57 -10.93
C TYR A 22 -6.62 -4.44 -11.12
N ALA A 23 -6.18 -3.38 -11.81
CA ALA A 23 -4.77 -3.13 -12.12
C ALA A 23 -4.08 -2.10 -11.21
N ASN A 24 -4.83 -1.27 -10.48
CA ASN A 24 -4.33 -0.04 -9.84
C ASN A 24 -4.63 0.11 -8.34
N VAL A 25 -5.29 -0.87 -7.71
CA VAL A 25 -5.66 -0.79 -6.28
C VAL A 25 -4.78 -1.67 -5.39
N CYS A 26 -3.62 -2.09 -5.90
CA CYS A 26 -2.85 -3.17 -5.30
C CYS A 26 -2.45 -2.89 -3.86
N GLU A 27 -1.98 -1.70 -3.52
CA GLU A 27 -1.54 -1.38 -2.16
C GLU A 27 -2.65 -1.51 -1.10
N GLN A 28 -3.92 -1.50 -1.50
CA GLN A 28 -5.08 -1.67 -0.64
C GLN A 28 -5.60 -3.11 -0.61
N CYS A 29 -5.00 -4.02 -1.37
CA CYS A 29 -5.45 -5.40 -1.53
C CYS A 29 -4.79 -6.34 -0.52
N ASP A 30 -5.52 -7.33 -0.02
CA ASP A 30 -5.00 -8.35 0.90
C ASP A 30 -3.88 -9.22 0.28
N ASN A 31 -3.87 -9.34 -1.05
CA ASN A 31 -2.82 -10.05 -1.78
C ASN A 31 -1.56 -9.21 -1.99
N TYR A 32 -1.49 -7.98 -1.47
CA TYR A 32 -0.33 -7.13 -1.66
C TYR A 32 0.74 -7.40 -0.60
N VAL A 33 1.94 -7.61 -1.09
CA VAL A 33 3.14 -7.80 -0.29
C VAL A 33 4.19 -6.81 -0.77
N THR A 34 4.83 -6.11 0.16
CA THR A 34 5.93 -5.19 -0.11
C THR A 34 7.18 -5.60 0.67
N THR A 35 8.28 -4.91 0.44
CA THR A 35 9.62 -5.20 0.95
C THR A 35 10.30 -3.88 1.32
N ALA A 36 11.37 -3.95 2.14
CA ALA A 36 12.08 -2.78 2.62
C ALA A 36 12.63 -1.88 1.49
N GLU A 37 12.90 -2.44 0.30
CA GLU A 37 13.36 -1.69 -0.87
C GLU A 37 12.34 -0.64 -1.36
N PHE A 38 11.06 -0.80 -1.04
CA PHE A 38 9.98 0.11 -1.44
C PHE A 38 9.59 1.14 -0.38
N VAL A 39 10.24 1.12 0.79
CA VAL A 39 9.95 2.07 1.87
C VAL A 39 10.02 3.53 1.39
N PRO A 40 11.07 3.97 0.64
CA PRO A 40 11.15 5.36 0.18
C PRO A 40 9.97 5.75 -0.72
N GLN A 41 9.53 4.85 -1.61
CA GLN A 41 8.45 5.12 -2.55
C GLN A 41 7.09 5.10 -1.86
N LEU A 42 6.89 4.19 -0.90
CA LEU A 42 5.69 4.18 -0.05
C LEU A 42 5.57 5.45 0.78
N GLN A 43 6.69 5.97 1.31
CA GLN A 43 6.70 7.23 2.05
C GLN A 43 6.39 8.42 1.15
N ALA A 44 6.97 8.47 -0.05
CA ALA A 44 6.67 9.52 -1.02
C ALA A 44 5.18 9.52 -1.42
N GLN A 45 4.62 8.34 -1.70
CA GLN A 45 3.20 8.23 -2.01
C GLN A 45 2.29 8.57 -0.83
N LEU A 46 2.70 8.24 0.40
CA LEU A 46 1.97 8.63 1.59
C LEU A 46 1.89 10.16 1.72
N ASP A 47 2.97 10.87 1.43
CA ASP A 47 3.01 12.33 1.47
C ASP A 47 2.13 12.94 0.37
N ASP A 48 2.18 12.40 -0.85
CA ASP A 48 1.31 12.82 -1.96
C ASP A 48 -0.18 12.64 -1.63
N VAL A 49 -0.55 11.47 -1.07
CA VAL A 49 -1.95 11.17 -0.74
C VAL A 49 -2.45 12.02 0.43
N ARG A 50 -1.59 12.39 1.39
CA ARG A 50 -1.93 13.35 2.44
C ARG A 50 -2.24 14.72 1.85
N ALA A 51 -1.40 15.21 0.93
CA ALA A 51 -1.66 16.47 0.24
C ALA A 51 -3.00 16.45 -0.53
N LEU A 52 -3.32 15.33 -1.19
CA LEU A 52 -4.61 15.16 -1.88
C LEU A 52 -5.81 15.11 -0.92
N ARG A 53 -5.67 14.46 0.24
CA ARG A 53 -6.71 14.46 1.27
C ARG A 53 -6.96 15.87 1.77
N ASP A 54 -5.91 16.61 2.09
CA ASP A 54 -6.00 17.97 2.64
C ASP A 54 -6.62 18.95 1.62
N ASP A 55 -6.30 18.81 0.32
CA ASP A 55 -6.97 19.55 -0.77
C ASP A 55 -8.47 19.18 -0.88
N ALA A 56 -8.82 17.90 -0.75
CA ALA A 56 -10.21 17.46 -0.75
C ALA A 56 -10.99 17.99 0.47
N GLU A 57 -10.36 18.05 1.65
CA GLU A 57 -10.93 18.65 2.86
C GLU A 57 -11.21 20.14 2.66
N ALA A 58 -10.25 20.90 2.13
CA ALA A 58 -10.40 22.32 1.85
C ALA A 58 -11.54 22.63 0.85
N ARG A 59 -11.88 21.66 -0.02
CA ARG A 59 -12.94 21.77 -1.02
C ARG A 59 -14.28 21.17 -0.59
N GLY A 60 -14.35 20.52 0.58
CA GLY A 60 -15.55 19.83 1.05
C GLY A 60 -15.92 18.59 0.23
N TRP A 61 -14.94 17.86 -0.29
CA TRP A 61 -15.16 16.65 -1.09
C TRP A 61 -15.10 15.39 -0.21
N ASP A 62 -16.11 15.20 0.64
CA ASP A 62 -16.12 14.15 1.68
C ASP A 62 -15.84 12.73 1.16
N SER A 63 -16.34 12.38 -0.02
CA SER A 63 -16.08 11.06 -0.63
C SER A 63 -14.61 10.87 -0.98
N GLU A 64 -13.94 11.93 -1.43
CA GLU A 64 -12.53 11.92 -1.80
C GLU A 64 -11.65 11.91 -0.54
N VAL A 65 -12.02 12.67 0.49
CA VAL A 65 -11.38 12.60 1.82
C VAL A 65 -11.40 11.17 2.34
N ALA A 66 -12.58 10.53 2.34
CA ALA A 66 -12.73 9.15 2.78
C ALA A 66 -11.92 8.17 1.91
N ARG A 67 -11.83 8.42 0.60
CA ARG A 67 -11.01 7.60 -0.31
C ARG A 67 -9.54 7.72 0.02
N HIS A 68 -9.01 8.93 0.16
CA HIS A 68 -7.60 9.17 0.48
C HIS A 68 -7.23 8.64 1.87
N ALA A 69 -8.12 8.78 2.86
CA ALA A 69 -7.92 8.22 4.20
C ALA A 69 -7.72 6.69 4.18
N ARG A 70 -8.47 5.95 3.35
CA ARG A 70 -8.28 4.49 3.21
C ARG A 70 -6.92 4.13 2.63
N VAL A 71 -6.45 4.89 1.64
CA VAL A 71 -5.12 4.68 1.04
C VAL A 71 -4.02 4.94 2.06
N ILE A 72 -4.12 6.06 2.80
CA ILE A 72 -3.19 6.43 3.88
C ILE A 72 -3.10 5.30 4.91
N ALA A 73 -4.23 4.83 5.42
CA ALA A 73 -4.26 3.78 6.44
C ALA A 73 -3.59 2.48 5.96
N SER A 74 -3.75 2.15 4.68
CA SER A 74 -3.14 0.96 4.09
C SER A 74 -1.62 1.09 3.97
N ILE A 75 -1.13 2.21 3.41
CA ILE A 75 0.31 2.49 3.27
C ILE A 75 1.00 2.55 4.64
N GLU A 76 0.39 3.22 5.61
CA GLU A 76 0.91 3.26 6.98
C GLU A 76 0.98 1.88 7.62
N SER A 77 0.01 1.00 7.33
CA SER A 77 0.05 -0.39 7.80
C SER A 77 1.24 -1.16 7.22
N HIS A 78 1.50 -1.00 5.92
CA HIS A 78 2.66 -1.62 5.27
C HIS A 78 3.97 -1.10 5.83
N LEU A 79 4.10 0.22 6.00
CA LEU A 79 5.29 0.84 6.60
C LEU A 79 5.51 0.37 8.04
N ARG A 80 4.46 0.29 8.86
CA ARG A 80 4.54 -0.24 10.24
C ARG A 80 5.02 -1.68 10.26
N ARG A 81 4.50 -2.54 9.38
CA ARG A 81 4.95 -3.94 9.28
C ARG A 81 6.43 -4.02 8.90
N LEU A 82 6.85 -3.26 7.89
CA LEU A 82 8.24 -3.26 7.41
C LEU A 82 9.24 -2.71 8.45
N THR A 83 8.82 -1.72 9.24
CA THR A 83 9.66 -1.13 10.30
C THR A 83 9.61 -1.93 11.61
N GLY A 84 8.51 -2.61 11.89
CA GLY A 84 8.33 -3.52 13.02
C GLY A 84 8.99 -4.89 12.82
N GLU A 85 9.01 -5.42 11.60
CA GLU A 85 9.72 -6.66 11.24
C GLU A 85 11.24 -6.56 11.42
N HIS A 86 11.79 -5.35 11.50
CA HIS A 86 13.20 -5.11 11.86
C HIS A 86 13.56 -5.59 13.28
N GLN A 87 12.57 -5.95 14.12
CA GLN A 87 12.76 -6.40 15.50
C GLN A 87 12.59 -7.92 15.70
N SER A 88 12.31 -8.68 14.63
CA SER A 88 12.09 -10.14 14.70
C SER A 88 12.96 -10.90 13.70
N ALA A 89 14.28 -10.72 13.79
CA ALA A 89 15.20 -11.74 13.27
C ALA A 89 15.51 -12.72 14.41
N PRO A 90 15.14 -14.01 14.34
CA PRO A 90 15.71 -14.99 15.24
C PRO A 90 17.17 -15.23 14.83
N ALA A 91 18.07 -15.11 15.79
CA ALA A 91 19.40 -15.68 15.69
C ALA A 91 19.30 -17.19 15.97
N GLY A 92 19.77 -18.01 15.02
CA GLY A 92 20.07 -19.44 15.23
C GLY A 92 18.95 -20.40 14.86
#